data_AF-A0A5P1FPC0-F1
#
_entry.id   AF-A0A5P1FPC0-F1
#
_cell.length_a   1.000
_cell.length_b   1.000
_cell.length_c   1.000
_cell.angle_alpha   90.00
_cell.angle_beta   90.00
_cell.angle_gamma   90.00
#
_symmetry.space_group_name_H-M   'P 1'
#
loop_
_entity.id
_entity.type
_entity.pdbx_description
1 polymer ?
#
loop_
_entity_poly.entity_id
_entity_poly.type
_entity_poly.pdbx_seq_one_letter_code
_entity_poly.pdbx_strand_id
1 'polypeptide(L)'
;MAKMQAILSQFTEEQMSRYESFRRSGFQKANMRRILASIIGSQKVSMPMTIVISGIAKMFVGELIETGRMIMAERKEMGPIRPCHIREAFRRLKLEGKIPKQSVPRLFR
;
A
#
# COMPACT_ATOMS: atom_id res chain seq x y z
N MET A 1 -17.52 -7.08 16.90
CA MET A 1 -18.31 -6.22 15.97
C MET A 1 -18.74 -4.89 16.59
N ALA A 2 -19.26 -4.87 17.84
CA ALA A 2 -19.74 -3.65 18.51
C ALA A 2 -18.73 -2.48 18.53
N LYS A 3 -17.43 -2.75 18.77
CA LYS A 3 -16.38 -1.72 18.80
C LYS A 3 -16.14 -1.05 17.45
N MET A 4 -16.23 -1.79 16.35
CA MET A 4 -16.06 -1.23 15.01
C MET A 4 -17.27 -0.36 14.63
N GLN A 5 -18.48 -0.82 14.93
CA GLN A 5 -19.70 -0.04 14.68
C GLN A 5 -19.70 1.27 15.49
N ALA A 6 -19.25 1.25 16.74
CA ALA A 6 -19.13 2.46 17.56
C ALA A 6 -18.14 3.49 17.02
N ILE A 7 -17.03 3.05 16.40
CA ILE A 7 -16.07 3.95 15.75
C ILE A 7 -16.66 4.51 14.45
N LEU A 8 -17.26 3.63 13.64
CA LEU A 8 -17.85 4.02 12.35
C LEU A 8 -19.02 4.99 12.51
N SER A 9 -19.82 4.88 13.58
CA SER A 9 -20.92 5.79 13.85
C SER A 9 -20.48 7.22 14.19
N GLN A 10 -19.20 7.43 14.51
CA GLN A 10 -18.64 8.75 14.80
C GLN A 10 -18.00 9.42 13.57
N PHE A 11 -17.94 8.72 12.43
CA PHE A 11 -17.34 9.29 11.22
C PHE A 11 -18.24 10.36 10.62
N THR A 12 -17.62 11.44 10.14
CA THR A 12 -18.28 12.34 9.20
C THR A 12 -18.56 11.62 7.88
N GLU A 13 -19.48 12.15 7.07
CA GLU A 13 -19.79 11.57 5.76
C GLU A 13 -18.54 11.41 4.87
N GLU A 14 -17.67 12.41 4.90
CA GLU A 14 -16.41 12.38 4.15
C GLU A 14 -15.44 11.30 4.67
N GLN A 15 -15.36 11.12 6.00
CA GLN A 15 -14.55 10.06 6.61
C GLN A 15 -15.11 8.68 6.26
N MET A 16 -16.43 8.50 6.29
CA MET A 16 -17.09 7.27 5.89
C MET A 16 -16.80 6.92 4.43
N SER A 17 -16.95 7.89 3.53
CA SER A 17 -16.65 7.73 2.10
C SER A 17 -15.21 7.29 1.83
N ARG A 18 -14.23 7.89 2.53
CA ARG A 18 -12.82 7.46 2.44
C ARG A 18 -12.60 6.06 2.99
N TYR A 19 -13.21 5.72 4.13
CA TYR A 19 -13.10 4.39 4.74
C TYR A 19 -13.71 3.30 3.84
N GLU A 20 -14.86 3.56 3.25
CA GLU A 20 -15.50 2.67 2.31
C GLU A 20 -14.63 2.42 1.07
N SER A 21 -14.03 3.48 0.53
CA SER A 21 -13.09 3.40 -0.59
C SER A 21 -11.88 2.54 -0.22
N PHE A 22 -11.28 2.76 0.96
CA PHE A 22 -10.19 1.92 1.48
C PHE A 22 -10.62 0.44 1.63
N ARG A 23 -11.79 0.18 2.21
CA ARG A 23 -12.30 -1.17 2.46
C ARG A 23 -12.53 -1.95 1.17
N ARG A 24 -13.08 -1.29 0.14
CA ARG A 24 -13.36 -1.91 -1.17
C ARG A 24 -12.15 -1.96 -2.10
N SER A 25 -11.12 -1.14 -1.85
CA SER A 25 -9.90 -1.15 -2.67
C SER A 25 -9.19 -2.50 -2.62
N GLY A 26 -8.60 -2.91 -3.74
CA GLY A 26 -7.83 -4.14 -3.86
C GLY A 26 -7.25 -4.29 -5.25
N PHE A 27 -6.26 -5.18 -5.39
CA PHE A 27 -5.66 -5.46 -6.69
C PHE A 27 -6.47 -6.48 -7.47
N GLN A 28 -6.62 -6.23 -8.78
CA GLN A 28 -7.31 -7.17 -9.65
C GLN A 28 -6.50 -8.47 -9.77
N LYS A 29 -7.11 -9.59 -9.39
CA LYS A 29 -6.48 -10.92 -9.34
C LYS A 29 -5.79 -11.30 -10.66
N ALA A 30 -6.41 -11.00 -11.81
CA ALA A 30 -5.86 -11.29 -13.13
C ALA A 30 -4.54 -10.54 -13.39
N ASN A 31 -4.46 -9.27 -13.01
CA ASN A 31 -3.24 -8.45 -13.20
C ASN A 31 -2.14 -8.91 -12.25
N MET A 32 -2.47 -9.20 -10.99
CA MET A 32 -1.53 -9.74 -10.02
C MET A 32 -0.96 -11.09 -10.47
N ARG A 33 -1.81 -11.99 -10.97
CA ARG A 33 -1.39 -13.27 -11.52
C ARG A 33 -0.43 -13.10 -12.70
N ARG A 34 -0.71 -12.16 -13.61
CA ARG A 34 0.15 -11.86 -14.77
C ARG A 34 1.55 -11.39 -14.33
N ILE A 35 1.63 -10.46 -13.38
CA ILE A 35 2.89 -9.95 -12.83
C ILE A 35 3.67 -11.06 -12.11
N LEU A 36 2.99 -11.87 -11.30
CA LEU A 36 3.63 -12.98 -10.59
C LEU A 36 4.18 -14.03 -11.55
N ALA A 37 3.42 -14.38 -12.59
CA ALA A 37 3.86 -15.33 -13.59
C ALA A 37 5.09 -14.83 -14.37
N SER A 38 5.16 -13.53 -14.68
CA SER A 38 6.32 -12.94 -15.35
C SER A 38 7.58 -12.91 -14.47
N ILE A 39 7.43 -12.74 -13.15
CA ILE A 39 8.56 -12.72 -12.21
C ILE A 39 9.07 -14.13 -11.92
N ILE A 40 8.17 -15.09 -11.72
CA ILE A 40 8.52 -16.48 -11.36
C ILE A 40 8.97 -17.27 -12.60
N GLY A 41 8.59 -16.83 -13.80
CA GLY A 41 8.85 -17.56 -15.05
C GLY A 41 7.94 -18.78 -15.25
N SER A 42 6.84 -18.87 -14.50
CA SER A 42 5.90 -19.99 -14.55
C SER A 42 4.45 -19.52 -14.52
N GLN A 43 3.61 -20.12 -15.37
CA GLN A 43 2.17 -19.84 -15.42
C GLN A 43 1.38 -20.50 -14.28
N LYS A 44 2.04 -21.38 -13.50
CA LYS A 44 1.45 -22.12 -12.37
C LYS A 44 1.37 -21.26 -11.09
N VAL A 45 0.79 -20.07 -11.18
CA VAL A 45 0.54 -19.20 -10.02
C VAL A 45 -0.81 -19.57 -9.40
N SER A 46 -0.80 -19.93 -8.11
CA SER A 46 -2.00 -20.34 -7.38
C SER A 46 -2.84 -19.16 -6.89
N MET A 47 -4.14 -19.39 -6.70
CA MET A 47 -5.06 -18.39 -6.16
C MET A 47 -4.69 -17.95 -4.73
N PRO A 48 -4.38 -18.85 -3.78
CA PRO A 48 -3.96 -18.43 -2.44
C PRO A 48 -2.70 -17.55 -2.45
N MET A 49 -1.72 -17.86 -3.30
CA MET A 49 -0.52 -17.03 -3.47
C MET A 49 -0.89 -15.63 -3.96
N THR A 50 -1.78 -15.54 -4.96
CA THR A 50 -2.25 -14.25 -5.50
C THR A 50 -2.93 -13.42 -4.41
N ILE A 51 -3.74 -14.03 -3.55
CA ILE A 51 -4.43 -13.37 -2.42
C ILE A 51 -3.39 -12.81 -1.42
N VAL A 52 -2.44 -13.65 -1.00
CA VAL A 52 -1.40 -13.26 -0.02
C VAL A 52 -0.58 -12.08 -0.55
N ILE A 53 -0.07 -12.18 -1.78
CA ILE A 53 0.74 -11.11 -2.37
C ILE A 53 -0.07 -9.82 -2.54
N SER A 54 -1.35 -9.92 -2.94
CA SER A 54 -2.24 -8.75 -3.03
C SER A 54 -2.43 -8.08 -1.66
N GLY A 55 -2.54 -8.87 -0.58
CA GLY A 55 -2.63 -8.37 0.79
C GLY A 55 -1.36 -7.64 1.21
N ILE A 56 -0.19 -8.25 1.02
CA ILE A 56 1.12 -7.64 1.34
C ILE A 56 1.32 -6.34 0.55
N ALA A 57 1.03 -6.36 -0.75
CA ALA A 57 1.13 -5.16 -1.58
C ALA A 57 0.18 -4.05 -1.10
N LYS A 58 -1.04 -4.40 -0.64
CA LYS A 58 -2.00 -3.41 -0.15
C LYS A 58 -1.54 -2.80 1.18
N MET A 59 -0.98 -3.62 2.07
CA MET A 59 -0.37 -3.14 3.32
C MET A 59 0.77 -2.16 3.03
N PHE A 60 1.66 -2.50 2.09
CA PHE A 60 2.75 -1.62 1.70
C PHE A 60 2.26 -0.28 1.14
N VAL A 61 1.24 -0.28 0.27
CA VAL A 61 0.64 0.96 -0.22
C VAL A 61 0.02 1.77 0.92
N GLY A 62 -0.65 1.11 1.88
CA GLY A 62 -1.20 1.76 3.07
C GLY A 62 -0.14 2.52 3.86
N GLU A 63 0.93 1.84 4.27
CA GLU A 63 2.04 2.45 5.01
C GLU A 63 2.69 3.61 4.26
N LEU A 64 2.85 3.47 2.94
CA LEU A 64 3.42 4.50 2.08
C LEU A 64 2.56 5.77 2.04
N ILE A 65 1.24 5.61 1.91
CA ILE A 65 0.29 6.73 1.85
C ILE A 65 0.14 7.38 3.23
N GLU A 66 0.05 6.61 4.31
CA GLU A 66 -0.01 7.12 5.69
C GLU A 66 1.23 7.95 6.02
N THR A 67 2.42 7.43 5.70
CA THR A 67 3.68 8.17 5.87
C THR A 67 3.71 9.43 5.01
N GLY A 68 3.21 9.36 3.78
CA GLY A 68 3.06 10.52 2.91
C GLY A 68 2.16 11.61 3.51
N ARG A 69 1.07 11.23 4.19
CA ARG A 69 0.19 12.17 4.90
C ARG A 69 0.85 12.76 6.15
N MET A 70 1.63 11.99 6.90
CA MET A 70 2.42 12.51 8.02
C MET A 70 3.42 13.57 7.55
N ILE A 71 4.14 13.31 6.46
CA ILE A 71 5.08 14.28 5.87
C ILE A 71 4.40 15.59 5.47
N MET A 72 3.19 15.51 4.89
CA MET A 72 2.43 16.72 4.56
C MET A 72 2.06 17.51 5.82
N ALA A 73 1.63 16.83 6.88
CA ALA A 73 1.30 17.48 8.15
C ALA A 73 2.52 18.17 8.78
N GLU A 74 3.68 17.50 8.81
CA GLU A 74 4.95 18.07 9.28
C GLU A 74 5.36 19.33 8.51
N ARG A 75 5.12 19.33 7.19
CA ARG A 75 5.43 20.45 6.29
C ARG A 75 4.34 21.51 6.24
N LYS A 76 3.22 21.33 6.96
CA LYS A 76 2.03 22.18 6.92
C LYS A 76 1.46 22.35 5.50
N GLU A 77 1.54 21.29 4.70
CA GLU A 77 1.06 21.25 3.32
C GLU A 77 -0.35 20.67 3.26
N MET A 78 -1.23 21.33 2.52
CA MET A 78 -2.63 20.92 2.33
C MET A 78 -2.86 20.43 0.90
N GLY A 79 -3.99 19.73 0.69
CA GLY A 79 -4.41 19.23 -0.61
C GLY A 79 -3.95 17.79 -0.91
N PRO A 80 -3.85 17.42 -2.21
CA PRO A 80 -3.53 16.05 -2.63
C PRO A 80 -2.07 15.69 -2.36
N ILE A 81 -1.82 14.39 -2.16
CA ILE A 81 -0.46 13.88 -2.01
C ILE A 81 0.28 14.06 -3.34
N ARG A 82 1.45 14.69 -3.29
CA ARG A 82 2.33 14.94 -4.44
C ARG A 82 3.44 13.89 -4.52
N PRO A 83 4.09 13.72 -5.68
CA PRO A 83 5.21 12.79 -5.85
C PRO A 83 6.36 12.99 -4.86
N CYS A 84 6.62 14.23 -4.42
CA CYS A 84 7.66 14.51 -3.43
C CYS A 84 7.35 13.89 -2.05
N HIS A 85 6.08 13.83 -1.63
CA HIS A 85 5.68 13.23 -0.37
C HIS A 85 5.83 11.71 -0.43
N ILE A 86 5.47 11.09 -1.55
CA ILE A 86 5.62 9.64 -1.75
C ILE A 86 7.09 9.22 -1.78
N ARG A 87 7.95 9.98 -2.47
CA ARG A 87 9.39 9.71 -2.51
C ARG A 87 10.02 9.83 -1.13
N GLU A 88 9.63 10.86 -0.37
CA GLU A 88 10.11 11.04 1.00
C GLU A 88 9.58 9.96 1.94
N ALA A 89 8.31 9.55 1.80
CA ALA A 89 7.72 8.45 2.55
C ALA A 89 8.50 7.15 2.31
N PHE A 90 8.77 6.82 1.04
CA PHE A 90 9.57 5.66 0.69
C PHE A 90 10.98 5.72 1.27
N ARG A 91 11.63 6.90 1.24
CA ARG A 91 12.95 7.12 1.84
C ARG A 91 12.94 6.83 3.35
N ARG A 92 11.95 7.33 4.08
CA ARG A 92 11.80 7.10 5.53
C ARG A 92 11.56 5.63 5.85
N LEU A 93 10.60 4.99 5.17
CA LEU A 93 10.32 3.56 5.35
C LEU A 93 11.56 2.69 5.06
N LYS A 94 12.38 3.07 4.09
CA LYS A 94 13.65 2.37 3.79
C LYS A 94 14.68 2.52 4.92
N LEU A 95 14.77 3.69 5.54
CA LEU A 95 15.66 3.93 6.68
C LEU A 95 15.17 3.20 7.94
N GLU A 96 13.85 3.11 8.14
CA GLU A 96 13.23 2.34 9.22
C GLU A 96 13.35 0.81 9.02
N GLY A 97 13.86 0.35 7.87
CA GLY A 97 14.00 -1.07 7.57
C GLY A 97 12.69 -1.78 7.22
N LYS A 98 11.60 -1.04 6.97
CA LYS A 98 10.29 -1.58 6.57
C LYS A 98 10.25 -1.98 5.09
N ILE A 99 11.19 -1.48 4.28
CA ILE A 99 11.32 -1.86 2.87
C ILE A 99 12.37 -2.97 2.73
N PRO A 100 12.04 -4.10 2.08
CA PRO A 100 13.02 -5.13 1.77
C PRO A 100 14.21 -4.54 1.01
N LYS A 101 15.41 -4.76 1.54
CA LYS A 101 16.66 -4.40 0.85
C LYS A 101 16.91 -5.43 -0.24
N GLN A 102 17.42 -4.99 -1.40
CA GLN A 102 17.88 -5.92 -2.41
C GLN A 102 19.00 -6.77 -1.81
N SER A 103 18.79 -8.09 -1.76
CA SER A 103 19.79 -9.04 -1.26
C SER A 103 20.90 -9.30 -2.27
N VAL A 104 20.65 -9.05 -3.56
CA VAL A 104 21.61 -9.27 -4.65
C VAL A 104 21.95 -7.97 -5.36
N PRO A 105 23.24 -7.66 -5.57
CA PRO A 105 23.65 -6.58 -6.46
C PRO A 105 23.11 -6.82 -7.86
N ARG A 106 22.77 -5.76 -8.60
CA ARG A 106 22.50 -5.90 -10.04
C ARG A 106 23.78 -6.36 -10.70
N LEU A 107 23.77 -7.57 -11.24
CA LEU A 107 24.92 -8.14 -11.94
C LEU A 107 25.29 -7.33 -13.19
N PHE A 108 24.34 -6.56 -13.76
CA PHE A 108 24.57 -5.70 -14.93
C PHE A 108 23.80 -4.38 -14.81
N ARG A 109 24.40 -3.28 -15.28
CA ARG A 109 23.88 -1.90 -15.24
C ARG A 109 23.33 -1.48 -16.58
#